data_AF-A0A3R7P726-F1
#
_entry.id   AF-A0A3R7P726-F1
#
_cell.length_a   1.000
_cell.length_b   1.000
_cell.length_c   1.000
_cell.angle_alpha   90.00
_cell.angle_beta   90.00
_cell.angle_gamma   90.00
#
_symmetry.space_group_name_H-M   'P 1'
#
loop_
_entity.id
_entity.type
_entity.pdbx_description
1 polymer ?
#
loop_
_entity_poly.entity_id
_entity_poly.type
_entity_poly.pdbx_seq_one_letter_code
_entity_poly.pdbx_strand_id
1 'polypeptide(L)'
;MQNSHYIYSWATSCILSPKTKSTKKAILQVEVIADIPGVGQNLQDHLGVFGLTWTVRQGSLPLLGTSLSPDAVKSYVKTRGGPYAAPLGDHGSVWLKVTEGGHEGHPDVEVRLSPAAQHLDLGLFSPHVYRMDELKYKKYYIPLFGREGFTLLPSLLRPKSRGSVTLRSRNPTDLPVIDPNYLSHPDDLETLVAGIKIALNLGNGTSFMENFGAEFHDKPVPGCKLKSFGTDDYWACYVRHMASSFWHPAGTCKMGPVSDPDAVVDHKLRHFIELSLTPISSGSLFPQCPSSTRVRGVSGLRVVDASVMPVITSGPILAPVVMIAEKAADDVKKEWGIDV
;
A
#
# COMPACT_ATOMS: atom_id res chain seq x y z
N MET A 1 21.04 17.88 -15.63
CA MET A 1 21.22 17.84 -14.16
C MET A 1 20.08 17.01 -13.59
N GLN A 2 20.40 16.18 -12.58
CA GLN A 2 19.55 15.25 -11.83
C GLN A 2 19.32 13.85 -12.43
N ASN A 3 20.32 12.99 -12.20
CA ASN A 3 20.10 11.56 -11.93
C ASN A 3 19.55 11.43 -10.50
N SER A 4 18.26 11.16 -10.35
CA SER A 4 17.68 10.70 -9.08
C SER A 4 17.93 9.19 -8.95
N HIS A 5 19.06 8.86 -8.32
CA HIS A 5 19.43 7.50 -8.00
C HIS A 5 18.50 6.92 -6.92
N TYR A 6 18.06 5.70 -7.21
CA TYR A 6 17.38 4.73 -6.35
C TYR A 6 17.94 4.71 -4.92
N ILE A 7 17.09 5.01 -3.94
CA ILE A 7 17.30 4.64 -2.54
C ILE A 7 16.21 3.62 -2.21
N TYR A 8 16.50 2.34 -2.46
CA TYR A 8 15.71 1.24 -1.91
C TYR A 8 16.57 0.48 -0.90
N SER A 9 15.96 0.23 0.25
CA SER A 9 16.42 -0.47 1.45
C SER A 9 17.46 -1.58 1.21
N TRP A 10 18.70 -1.33 1.65
CA TRP A 10 19.84 -2.26 1.56
C TRP A 10 19.90 -3.29 2.70
N ALA A 11 19.03 -3.17 3.72
CA ALA A 11 19.08 -4.04 4.90
C ALA A 11 18.60 -5.48 4.64
N THR A 12 17.87 -5.71 3.54
CA THR A 12 17.23 -7.02 3.27
C THR A 12 18.17 -8.04 2.63
N SER A 13 19.28 -7.62 2.02
CA SER A 13 20.14 -8.51 1.23
C SER A 13 20.95 -9.53 2.04
N CYS A 14 21.15 -9.30 3.35
CA CYS A 14 21.96 -10.19 4.20
C CYS A 14 21.16 -11.19 5.06
N ILE A 15 19.82 -11.20 4.98
CA ILE A 15 18.97 -11.92 5.97
C ILE A 15 17.92 -12.84 5.31
N LEU A 16 17.95 -13.06 4.00
CA LEU A 16 16.88 -13.81 3.32
C LEU A 16 17.04 -15.33 3.48
N SER A 17 16.08 -15.99 4.17
CA SER A 17 15.91 -17.45 4.15
C SER A 17 14.63 -17.84 3.40
N PRO A 18 14.70 -18.51 2.23
CA PRO A 18 13.51 -18.97 1.53
C PRO A 18 12.93 -20.23 2.20
N LYS A 19 11.60 -20.23 2.45
CA LYS A 19 10.81 -21.36 2.98
C LYS A 19 10.82 -22.65 2.14
N THR A 20 11.62 -22.74 1.07
CA THR A 20 11.81 -23.98 0.31
C THR A 20 13.08 -24.69 0.79
N LYS A 21 12.86 -25.73 1.60
CA LYS A 21 13.86 -26.67 2.14
C LYS A 21 15.03 -26.93 1.16
N SER A 22 16.25 -26.78 1.68
CA SER A 22 17.56 -27.23 1.18
C SER A 22 18.01 -26.85 -0.24
N THR A 23 17.12 -26.46 -1.15
CA THR A 23 17.40 -26.48 -2.59
C THR A 23 17.80 -25.09 -3.12
N LYS A 24 17.14 -24.01 -2.69
CA LYS A 24 17.54 -22.64 -3.10
C LYS A 24 18.82 -22.13 -2.42
N LYS A 25 19.12 -22.57 -1.19
CA LYS A 25 20.34 -22.20 -0.46
C LYS A 25 21.62 -22.67 -1.17
N ALA A 26 21.60 -23.88 -1.75
CA ALA A 26 22.71 -24.41 -2.55
C ALA A 26 22.88 -23.69 -3.89
N ILE A 27 21.79 -23.21 -4.49
CA ILE A 27 21.77 -22.58 -5.82
C ILE A 27 22.37 -21.16 -5.78
N LEU A 28 22.07 -20.39 -4.73
CA LEU A 28 22.57 -19.03 -4.61
C LEU A 28 23.94 -18.95 -3.94
N GLN A 29 24.48 -20.02 -3.35
CA GLN A 29 25.82 -20.04 -2.72
C GLN A 29 26.08 -18.96 -1.63
N VAL A 30 25.07 -18.23 -1.14
CA VAL A 30 25.22 -17.17 -0.11
C VAL A 30 25.54 -17.78 1.26
N GLU A 31 26.50 -17.18 1.97
CA GLU A 31 26.81 -17.56 3.36
C GLU A 31 25.64 -17.15 4.28
N VAL A 32 25.16 -18.10 5.10
CA VAL A 32 24.02 -17.88 5.97
C VAL A 32 24.52 -17.46 7.36
N ILE A 33 24.24 -16.20 7.73
CA ILE A 33 24.59 -15.65 9.06
C ILE A 33 23.50 -16.00 10.08
N ALA A 34 22.22 -15.91 9.70
CA ALA A 34 21.09 -16.28 10.52
C ALA A 34 20.00 -16.94 9.65
N ASP A 35 19.46 -18.08 10.09
CA ASP A 35 18.39 -18.78 9.39
C ASP A 35 17.02 -18.33 9.92
N ILE A 36 16.43 -17.32 9.28
CA ILE A 36 15.16 -16.72 9.68
C ILE A 36 14.13 -16.93 8.55
N PRO A 37 13.30 -17.99 8.59
CA PRO A 37 12.39 -18.34 7.49
C PRO A 37 11.34 -17.28 7.14
N GLY A 38 11.08 -16.34 8.05
CA GLY A 38 10.13 -15.25 7.84
C GLY A 38 10.63 -14.14 6.90
N VAL A 39 11.93 -14.04 6.63
CA VAL A 39 12.47 -12.92 5.87
C VAL A 39 12.02 -12.97 4.42
N GLY A 40 11.48 -11.85 3.96
CA GLY A 40 10.88 -11.73 2.64
C GLY A 40 9.52 -12.39 2.52
N GLN A 41 8.95 -12.97 3.58
CA GLN A 41 7.59 -13.54 3.58
C GLN A 41 6.59 -12.52 4.11
N ASN A 42 5.29 -12.83 4.07
CA ASN A 42 4.25 -11.95 4.65
C ASN A 42 4.18 -10.56 3.97
N LEU A 43 4.53 -10.47 2.68
CA LEU A 43 4.31 -9.25 1.91
C LEU A 43 2.81 -8.95 1.87
N GLN A 44 2.46 -7.75 2.33
CA GLN A 44 1.12 -7.19 2.34
C GLN A 44 1.13 -5.88 1.56
N ASP A 45 0.02 -5.54 0.92
CA ASP A 45 -0.18 -4.27 0.25
C ASP A 45 -1.67 -3.97 0.14
N HIS A 46 -2.03 -2.69 0.08
CA HIS A 46 -3.40 -2.28 -0.22
C HIS A 46 -3.64 -2.42 -1.71
N LEU A 47 -4.42 -3.44 -2.08
CA LEU A 47 -4.85 -3.64 -3.47
C LEU A 47 -6.07 -2.76 -3.74
N GLY A 48 -5.93 -1.88 -4.73
CA GLY A 48 -6.93 -0.91 -5.16
C GLY A 48 -7.59 -1.26 -6.47
N VAL A 49 -8.87 -0.95 -6.63
CA VAL A 49 -9.59 -1.09 -7.90
C VAL A 49 -9.68 0.25 -8.59
N PHE A 50 -9.17 0.31 -9.82
CA PHE A 50 -9.17 1.51 -10.64
C PHE A 50 -10.26 1.48 -11.72
N GLY A 51 -10.54 2.62 -12.35
CA GLY A 51 -11.42 2.77 -13.52
C GLY A 51 -12.92 2.82 -13.29
N LEU A 52 -13.37 2.85 -12.04
CA LEU A 52 -14.72 3.30 -11.74
C LEU A 52 -14.74 4.81 -11.93
N THR A 53 -15.28 5.26 -13.06
CA THR A 53 -15.19 6.64 -13.53
C THR A 53 -16.57 7.20 -13.82
N TRP A 54 -16.78 8.44 -13.37
CA TRP A 54 -17.94 9.25 -13.70
C TRP A 54 -17.51 10.47 -14.47
N THR A 55 -18.14 10.72 -15.60
CA THR A 55 -18.00 12.00 -16.31
C THR A 55 -18.97 13.02 -15.74
N VAL A 56 -18.59 14.30 -15.75
CA VAL A 56 -19.44 15.41 -15.26
C VAL A 56 -19.66 16.45 -16.36
N ARG A 57 -20.56 17.42 -16.11
CA ARG A 57 -20.74 18.59 -16.98
C ARG A 57 -19.43 19.36 -17.12
N GLN A 58 -19.13 19.84 -18.33
CA GLN A 58 -17.95 20.65 -18.59
C GLN A 58 -17.89 21.90 -17.70
N GLY A 59 -16.71 22.24 -17.17
CA GLY A 59 -16.50 23.36 -16.26
C GLY A 59 -16.84 23.07 -14.80
N SER A 60 -17.19 21.82 -14.46
CA SER A 60 -17.48 21.41 -13.09
C SER A 60 -16.23 21.11 -12.28
N LEU A 61 -15.17 20.64 -12.95
CA LEU A 61 -13.89 20.30 -12.32
C LEU A 61 -12.73 20.91 -13.12
N PRO A 62 -11.67 21.41 -12.46
CA PRO A 62 -10.51 21.91 -13.17
C PRO A 62 -9.82 20.77 -13.93
N LEU A 63 -9.69 20.91 -15.25
CA LEU A 63 -8.89 20.00 -16.07
C LEU A 63 -7.40 20.13 -15.72
N LEU A 64 -6.64 19.05 -15.89
CA LEU A 64 -5.19 19.02 -15.67
C LEU A 64 -4.46 20.20 -16.35
N GLY A 65 -4.87 20.56 -17.58
CA GLY A 65 -4.31 21.71 -18.31
C GLY A 65 -4.57 23.07 -17.64
N THR A 66 -5.71 23.25 -16.97
CA THR A 66 -6.01 24.49 -16.22
C THR A 66 -5.18 24.59 -14.95
N SER A 67 -4.91 23.45 -14.29
CA SER A 67 -4.08 23.36 -13.08
C SER A 67 -2.59 23.64 -13.34
N LEU A 68 -2.13 23.51 -14.58
CA LEU A 68 -0.74 23.80 -15.00
C LEU A 68 -0.58 25.17 -15.70
N SER A 69 -1.62 26.00 -15.68
CA SER A 69 -1.60 27.31 -16.33
C SER A 69 -0.72 28.33 -15.58
N PRO A 70 -0.16 29.35 -16.27
CA PRO A 70 0.55 30.45 -15.62
C PRO A 70 -0.30 31.17 -14.54
N ASP A 71 -1.62 31.24 -14.74
CA ASP A 71 -2.54 31.84 -13.78
C ASP A 71 -2.66 31.01 -12.50
N ALA A 72 -2.67 29.68 -12.59
CA ALA A 72 -2.62 28.80 -11.43
C ALA A 72 -1.30 28.99 -10.64
N VAL A 73 -0.17 29.14 -11.33
CA VAL A 73 1.11 29.43 -10.67
C VAL A 73 1.06 30.79 -9.97
N LYS A 74 0.57 31.81 -10.67
CA LYS A 74 0.44 33.18 -10.15
C LYS A 74 -0.49 33.23 -8.94
N SER A 75 -1.62 32.53 -8.95
CA SER A 75 -2.54 32.49 -7.81
C SER A 75 -1.86 31.89 -6.59
N TYR A 76 -1.10 30.81 -6.78
CA TYR A 76 -0.38 30.16 -5.68
C TYR A 76 0.75 31.03 -5.13
N VAL A 77 1.55 31.65 -5.99
CA VAL A 77 2.65 32.53 -5.54
C VAL A 77 2.12 33.75 -4.78
N LYS A 78 1.03 34.37 -5.26
CA LYS A 78 0.52 35.61 -4.66
C LYS A 78 -0.32 35.39 -3.41
N THR A 79 -1.16 34.36 -3.42
CA THR A 79 -2.21 34.19 -2.40
C THR A 79 -2.14 32.85 -1.69
N ARG A 80 -1.21 31.97 -2.05
CA ARG A 80 -1.17 30.56 -1.61
C ARG A 80 -2.48 29.81 -1.88
N GLY A 81 -3.23 30.26 -2.89
CA GLY A 81 -4.51 29.68 -3.31
C GLY A 81 -4.51 29.20 -4.76
N GLY A 82 -5.61 28.59 -5.16
CA GLY A 82 -5.80 28.01 -6.49
C GLY A 82 -5.35 26.54 -6.58
N PRO A 83 -5.27 25.97 -7.80
CA PRO A 83 -5.11 24.52 -8.01
C PRO A 83 -3.88 23.90 -7.33
N TYR A 84 -2.77 24.62 -7.24
CA TYR A 84 -1.55 24.13 -6.56
C TYR A 84 -1.66 24.02 -5.03
N ALA A 85 -2.68 24.63 -4.42
CA ALA A 85 -2.97 24.49 -3.00
C ALA A 85 -3.88 23.29 -2.70
N ALA A 86 -4.44 22.64 -3.72
CA ALA A 86 -5.24 21.44 -3.58
C ALA A 86 -4.38 20.19 -3.85
N PRO A 87 -4.63 19.06 -3.19
CA PRO A 87 -4.03 17.79 -3.59
C PRO A 87 -4.46 17.45 -5.03
N LEU A 88 -3.58 16.85 -5.83
CA LEU A 88 -3.96 16.36 -7.17
C LEU A 88 -4.67 15.00 -7.11
N GLY A 89 -4.49 14.25 -6.02
CA GLY A 89 -4.91 12.86 -5.87
C GLY A 89 -6.26 12.72 -5.15
N ASP A 90 -6.22 12.20 -3.94
CA ASP A 90 -7.42 11.90 -3.15
C ASP A 90 -7.95 13.16 -2.44
N HIS A 91 -9.24 13.45 -2.62
CA HIS A 91 -9.94 14.58 -2.01
C HIS A 91 -10.89 14.17 -0.89
N GLY A 92 -11.21 12.89 -0.78
CA GLY A 92 -12.03 12.36 0.28
C GLY A 92 -11.85 10.85 0.41
N SER A 93 -11.98 10.35 1.64
CA SER A 93 -11.91 8.93 1.96
C SER A 93 -13.07 8.55 2.85
N VAL A 94 -13.58 7.33 2.67
CA VAL A 94 -14.49 6.70 3.61
C VAL A 94 -14.02 5.29 3.93
N TRP A 95 -14.00 4.95 5.21
CA TRP A 95 -13.62 3.64 5.73
C TRP A 95 -14.87 2.86 6.09
N LEU A 96 -14.99 1.65 5.55
CA LEU A 96 -16.22 0.89 5.60
C LEU A 96 -15.97 -0.56 6.01
N LYS A 97 -16.88 -1.08 6.81
CA LYS A 97 -17.04 -2.51 7.04
C LYS A 97 -18.02 -3.04 6.00
N VAL A 98 -17.60 -4.00 5.17
CA VAL A 98 -18.40 -4.45 4.02
C VAL A 98 -18.62 -5.97 4.00
N THR A 99 -17.90 -6.70 4.86
CA THR A 99 -18.08 -8.15 5.02
C THR A 99 -18.18 -8.53 6.50
N GLU A 100 -18.94 -9.58 6.81
CA GLU A 100 -18.97 -10.15 8.16
C GLU A 100 -17.67 -10.89 8.50
N GLY A 101 -16.97 -11.44 7.50
CA GLY A 101 -15.72 -12.20 7.66
C GLY A 101 -14.44 -11.36 7.76
N GLY A 102 -14.54 -10.04 7.82
CA GLY A 102 -13.40 -9.14 7.96
C GLY A 102 -12.92 -8.99 9.41
N HIS A 103 -11.81 -8.28 9.63
CA HIS A 103 -11.24 -8.09 10.98
C HIS A 103 -12.18 -7.33 11.92
N GLU A 104 -12.47 -7.90 13.09
CA GLU A 104 -13.32 -7.28 14.12
C GLU A 104 -12.76 -5.91 14.53
N GLY A 105 -13.65 -4.91 14.67
CA GLY A 105 -13.26 -3.54 15.05
C GLY A 105 -12.49 -2.75 13.98
N HIS A 106 -12.26 -3.31 12.79
CA HIS A 106 -11.53 -2.65 11.70
C HIS A 106 -12.35 -2.57 10.41
N PRO A 107 -12.22 -1.49 9.63
CA PRO A 107 -12.79 -1.40 8.29
C PRO A 107 -12.07 -2.34 7.34
N ASP A 108 -12.83 -2.87 6.37
CA ASP A 108 -12.33 -3.81 5.36
C ASP A 108 -11.89 -3.06 4.10
N VAL A 109 -12.62 -2.00 3.75
CA VAL A 109 -12.45 -1.21 2.52
C VAL A 109 -12.31 0.27 2.85
N GLU A 110 -11.40 0.93 2.14
CA GLU A 110 -11.39 2.38 1.98
C GLU A 110 -11.85 2.72 0.57
N VAL A 111 -12.85 3.59 0.42
CA VAL A 111 -13.23 4.17 -0.87
C VAL A 111 -12.72 5.60 -0.93
N ARG A 112 -11.85 5.87 -1.92
CA ARG A 112 -11.26 7.18 -2.12
C ARG A 112 -11.88 7.90 -3.30
N LEU A 113 -12.26 9.15 -3.11
CA LEU A 113 -12.71 10.06 -4.15
C LEU A 113 -11.52 10.85 -4.68
N SER A 114 -11.27 10.72 -5.98
CA SER A 114 -10.28 11.52 -6.68
C SER A 114 -10.89 12.24 -7.88
N PRO A 115 -10.75 13.57 -8.01
CA PRO A 115 -11.13 14.31 -9.21
C PRO A 115 -10.11 14.08 -10.37
N ALA A 116 -9.03 13.34 -10.13
CA ALA A 116 -8.09 12.91 -11.18
C ALA A 116 -8.53 11.55 -11.75
N ALA A 117 -9.67 11.51 -12.43
CA ALA A 117 -10.11 10.32 -13.15
C ALA A 117 -9.03 9.85 -14.15
N GLN A 118 -8.83 8.53 -14.28
CA GLN A 118 -7.67 8.00 -15.00
C GLN A 118 -7.62 8.40 -16.48
N HIS A 119 -8.75 8.70 -17.12
CA HIS A 119 -8.76 9.15 -18.53
C HIS A 119 -8.21 10.56 -18.73
N LEU A 120 -8.12 11.36 -17.67
CA LEU A 120 -7.66 12.76 -17.75
C LEU A 120 -6.16 12.87 -18.05
N ASP A 121 -5.38 11.80 -17.84
CA ASP A 121 -3.95 11.78 -18.16
C ASP A 121 -3.63 11.31 -19.59
N LEU A 122 -4.66 10.97 -20.38
CA LEU A 122 -4.54 10.52 -21.77
C LEU A 122 -3.63 9.29 -21.98
N GLY A 123 -3.39 8.51 -20.92
CA GLY A 123 -2.52 7.33 -20.93
C GLY A 123 -1.04 7.65 -20.70
N LEU A 124 -0.69 8.88 -20.34
CA LEU A 124 0.70 9.28 -20.10
C LEU A 124 1.28 8.72 -18.80
N PHE A 125 0.46 8.55 -17.76
CA PHE A 125 0.93 8.12 -16.44
C PHE A 125 0.29 6.79 -16.02
N SER A 126 -1.03 6.68 -16.09
CA SER A 126 -1.80 5.58 -15.48
C SER A 126 -1.36 4.18 -15.92
N PRO A 127 -1.14 3.89 -17.23
CA PRO A 127 -0.68 2.57 -17.65
C PRO A 127 0.68 2.17 -17.05
N HIS A 128 1.60 3.11 -16.95
CA HIS A 128 2.96 2.87 -16.47
C HIS A 128 3.03 2.81 -14.94
N VAL A 129 2.35 3.74 -14.29
CA VAL A 129 2.35 3.93 -12.83
C VAL A 129 1.58 2.80 -12.14
N TYR A 130 0.39 2.45 -12.63
CA TYR A 130 -0.46 1.41 -12.05
C TYR A 130 -0.31 0.04 -12.73
N ARG A 131 0.67 -0.11 -13.64
CA ARG A 131 0.91 -1.37 -14.38
C ARG A 131 -0.35 -1.89 -15.10
N MET A 132 -1.18 -1.00 -15.63
CA MET A 132 -2.33 -1.39 -16.44
C MET A 132 -1.89 -1.81 -17.84
N ASP A 133 -2.62 -2.76 -18.42
CA ASP A 133 -2.43 -3.10 -19.84
C ASP A 133 -2.79 -1.89 -20.72
N GLU A 134 -1.82 -1.41 -21.49
CA GLU A 134 -1.95 -0.17 -22.28
C GLU A 134 -3.08 -0.26 -23.33
N LEU A 135 -3.26 -1.43 -23.95
CA LEU A 135 -4.32 -1.63 -24.94
C LEU A 135 -5.70 -1.67 -24.28
N LYS A 136 -5.81 -2.30 -23.11
CA LYS A 136 -7.06 -2.28 -22.33
C LYS A 136 -7.39 -0.88 -21.85
N TYR A 137 -6.40 -0.16 -21.32
CA TYR A 137 -6.54 1.24 -20.91
C TYR A 137 -7.07 2.08 -22.06
N LYS A 138 -6.42 2.06 -23.23
CA LYS A 138 -6.84 2.85 -24.40
C LYS A 138 -8.27 2.51 -24.82
N LYS A 139 -8.59 1.22 -24.95
CA LYS A 139 -9.93 0.78 -25.35
C LYS A 139 -11.03 1.20 -24.37
N TYR A 140 -10.71 1.27 -23.08
CA TYR A 140 -11.65 1.63 -22.03
C TYR A 140 -11.83 3.15 -21.93
N TYR A 141 -10.72 3.92 -21.94
CA TYR A 141 -10.75 5.34 -21.62
C TYR A 141 -10.77 6.31 -22.81
N ILE A 142 -10.36 5.91 -24.03
CA ILE A 142 -10.42 6.80 -25.22
C ILE A 142 -11.79 7.47 -25.40
N PRO A 143 -12.93 6.77 -25.23
CA PRO A 143 -14.26 7.41 -25.35
C PRO A 143 -14.52 8.53 -24.34
N LEU A 144 -13.74 8.61 -23.26
CA LEU A 144 -13.87 9.62 -22.22
C LEU A 144 -12.91 10.81 -22.40
N PHE A 145 -11.98 10.74 -23.36
CA PHE A 145 -10.98 11.79 -23.54
C PHE A 145 -11.63 13.16 -23.80
N GLY A 146 -11.12 14.18 -23.11
CA GLY A 146 -11.66 15.54 -23.15
C GLY A 146 -12.85 15.79 -22.22
N ARG A 147 -13.45 14.75 -21.61
CA ARG A 147 -14.52 14.92 -20.61
C ARG A 147 -13.93 15.09 -19.21
N GLU A 148 -14.46 16.03 -18.44
CA GLU A 148 -14.18 16.12 -17.01
C GLU A 148 -14.83 14.95 -16.25
N GLY A 149 -14.24 14.55 -15.12
CA GLY A 149 -14.79 13.47 -14.33
C GLY A 149 -14.01 13.19 -13.05
N PHE A 150 -14.56 12.29 -12.24
CA PHE A 150 -13.93 11.80 -11.01
C PHE A 150 -13.91 10.27 -11.00
N THR A 151 -13.11 9.71 -10.10
CA THR A 151 -13.06 8.27 -9.83
C THR A 151 -13.30 7.99 -8.35
N LEU A 152 -13.98 6.87 -8.08
CA LEU A 152 -14.05 6.27 -6.76
C LEU A 152 -13.21 5.00 -6.74
N LEU A 153 -12.30 4.91 -5.79
CA LEU A 153 -11.24 3.89 -5.75
C LEU A 153 -11.39 3.05 -4.48
N PRO A 154 -12.13 1.94 -4.51
CA PRO A 154 -12.17 1.01 -3.39
C PRO A 154 -10.84 0.25 -3.30
N SER A 155 -10.29 0.16 -2.08
CA SER A 155 -9.09 -0.64 -1.75
C SER A 155 -9.31 -1.53 -0.55
N LEU A 156 -8.65 -2.69 -0.56
CA LEU A 156 -8.50 -3.54 0.62
C LEU A 156 -7.63 -2.85 1.66
N LEU A 157 -8.05 -2.90 2.93
CA LEU A 157 -7.31 -2.36 4.07
C LEU A 157 -6.63 -3.42 4.92
N ARG A 158 -7.19 -4.64 4.93
CA ARG A 158 -6.65 -5.78 5.68
C ARG A 158 -6.70 -7.02 4.79
N PRO A 159 -5.91 -7.06 3.71
CA PRO A 159 -5.90 -8.20 2.80
C PRO A 159 -5.53 -9.48 3.56
N LYS A 160 -6.11 -10.62 3.16
CA LYS A 160 -5.73 -11.96 3.64
C LYS A 160 -4.67 -12.63 2.77
N SER A 161 -4.60 -12.26 1.49
CA SER A 161 -3.53 -12.67 0.59
C SER A 161 -2.15 -12.28 1.15
N ARG A 162 -1.16 -13.16 0.97
CA ARG A 162 0.23 -12.92 1.39
C ARG A 162 1.18 -13.27 0.26
N GLY A 163 2.08 -12.34 -0.03
CA GLY A 163 3.14 -12.48 -1.01
C GLY A 163 4.52 -12.69 -0.40
N SER A 164 5.54 -12.59 -1.25
CA SER A 164 6.94 -12.65 -0.86
C SER A 164 7.87 -11.78 -1.72
N VAL A 165 9.04 -11.46 -1.15
CA VAL A 165 10.19 -10.85 -1.81
C VAL A 165 11.39 -11.78 -1.59
N THR A 166 12.00 -12.27 -2.67
CA THR A 166 13.14 -13.20 -2.59
C THR A 166 14.27 -12.80 -3.52
N LEU A 167 15.49 -13.24 -3.21
CA LEU A 167 16.65 -13.00 -4.08
C LEU A 167 16.49 -13.75 -5.41
N ARG A 168 16.82 -13.07 -6.50
CA ARG A 168 16.98 -13.69 -7.82
C ARG A 168 18.35 -14.34 -7.95
N SER A 169 19.39 -13.64 -7.51
CA SER A 169 20.80 -14.06 -7.61
C SER A 169 21.58 -13.51 -6.40
N ARG A 170 22.89 -13.74 -6.37
CA ARG A 170 23.81 -13.10 -5.39
C ARG A 170 24.17 -11.66 -5.75
N ASN A 171 23.94 -11.25 -6.99
CA ASN A 171 24.32 -9.93 -7.44
C ASN A 171 23.32 -8.92 -6.86
N PRO A 172 23.75 -7.97 -6.00
CA PRO A 172 22.84 -7.01 -5.40
C PRO A 172 22.21 -6.03 -6.40
N THR A 173 22.75 -5.94 -7.62
CA THR A 173 22.14 -5.11 -8.69
C THR A 173 21.01 -5.82 -9.42
N ASP A 174 20.87 -7.14 -9.25
CA ASP A 174 19.80 -7.89 -9.89
C ASP A 174 18.48 -7.61 -9.16
N LEU A 175 17.44 -7.31 -9.94
CA LEU A 175 16.12 -7.06 -9.36
C LEU A 175 15.62 -8.28 -8.59
N PRO A 176 15.10 -8.09 -7.36
CA PRO A 176 14.53 -9.18 -6.58
C PRO A 176 13.34 -9.80 -7.30
N VAL A 177 12.98 -11.02 -6.89
CA VAL A 177 11.72 -11.64 -7.27
C VAL A 177 10.67 -11.16 -6.27
N ILE A 178 9.75 -10.32 -6.73
CA ILE A 178 8.60 -9.84 -5.94
C ILE A 178 7.36 -10.54 -6.47
N ASP A 179 6.71 -11.30 -5.60
CA ASP A 179 5.42 -11.93 -5.88
C ASP A 179 4.41 -11.48 -4.82
N PRO A 180 3.59 -10.46 -5.11
CA PRO A 180 2.57 -9.99 -4.18
C PRO A 180 1.46 -11.01 -3.91
N ASN A 181 1.29 -11.99 -4.82
CA ASN A 181 0.28 -13.04 -4.71
C ASN A 181 -1.14 -12.48 -4.44
N TYR A 182 -1.47 -11.38 -5.12
CA TYR A 182 -2.76 -10.69 -4.98
C TYR A 182 -3.94 -11.62 -5.30
N LEU A 183 -5.01 -11.50 -4.51
CA LEU A 183 -6.25 -12.26 -4.68
C LEU A 183 -6.08 -13.78 -4.53
N SER A 184 -5.01 -14.23 -3.86
CA SER A 184 -4.81 -15.64 -3.53
C SER A 184 -5.81 -16.15 -2.48
N HIS A 185 -6.31 -15.26 -1.61
CA HIS A 185 -7.41 -15.55 -0.71
C HIS A 185 -8.75 -15.09 -1.33
N PRO A 186 -9.80 -15.94 -1.38
CA PRO A 186 -11.08 -15.59 -2.02
C PRO A 186 -11.76 -14.37 -1.40
N ASP A 187 -11.72 -14.23 -0.07
CA ASP A 187 -12.32 -13.11 0.65
C ASP A 187 -11.84 -11.72 0.17
N ASP A 188 -10.59 -11.61 -0.30
CA ASP A 188 -10.06 -10.34 -0.81
C ASP A 188 -10.82 -9.90 -2.07
N LEU A 189 -11.14 -10.84 -2.94
CA LEU A 189 -11.92 -10.58 -4.14
C LEU A 189 -13.37 -10.22 -3.78
N GLU A 190 -13.99 -10.97 -2.87
CA GLU A 190 -15.37 -10.73 -2.42
C GLU A 190 -15.50 -9.34 -1.76
N THR A 191 -14.53 -8.99 -0.91
CA THR A 191 -14.47 -7.70 -0.23
C THR A 191 -14.33 -6.54 -1.24
N LEU A 192 -13.48 -6.69 -2.27
CA LEU A 192 -13.37 -5.68 -3.32
C LEU A 192 -14.65 -5.55 -4.16
N VAL A 193 -15.31 -6.66 -4.49
CA VAL A 193 -16.59 -6.62 -5.22
C VAL A 193 -17.66 -5.90 -4.38
N ALA A 194 -17.74 -6.15 -3.07
CA ALA A 194 -18.60 -5.41 -2.17
C ALA A 194 -18.25 -3.90 -2.14
N GLY A 195 -16.95 -3.58 -2.08
CA GLY A 195 -16.45 -2.20 -2.17
C GLY A 195 -16.84 -1.48 -3.47
N ILE A 196 -16.79 -2.18 -4.61
CA ILE A 196 -17.24 -1.64 -5.91
C ILE A 196 -18.72 -1.30 -5.86
N LYS A 197 -19.58 -2.18 -5.35
CA LYS A 197 -21.03 -1.92 -5.25
C LYS A 197 -21.32 -0.66 -4.44
N ILE A 198 -20.58 -0.44 -3.35
CA ILE A 198 -20.72 0.78 -2.54
C ILE A 198 -20.21 2.00 -3.31
N ALA A 199 -19.05 1.92 -3.97
CA ALA A 199 -18.55 3.01 -4.79
C ALA A 199 -19.54 3.40 -5.89
N LEU A 200 -20.20 2.42 -6.53
CA LEU A 200 -21.24 2.66 -7.53
C LEU A 200 -22.44 3.39 -6.92
N ASN A 201 -22.90 2.97 -5.75
CA ASN A 201 -23.99 3.63 -5.04
C ASN A 201 -23.63 5.08 -4.66
N LEU A 202 -22.41 5.32 -4.17
CA LEU A 202 -21.92 6.65 -3.82
C LEU A 202 -21.83 7.57 -5.05
N GLY A 203 -21.20 7.10 -6.14
CA GLY A 203 -20.99 7.90 -7.34
C GLY A 203 -22.28 8.18 -8.11
N ASN A 204 -23.28 7.28 -8.02
CA ASN A 204 -24.62 7.48 -8.57
C ASN A 204 -25.58 8.16 -7.56
N GLY A 205 -25.06 8.74 -6.48
CA GLY A 205 -25.86 9.49 -5.53
C GLY A 205 -26.43 10.78 -6.14
N THR A 206 -27.60 11.20 -5.64
CA THR A 206 -28.33 12.40 -6.09
C THR A 206 -27.44 13.65 -6.15
N SER A 207 -26.59 13.86 -5.15
CA SER A 207 -25.67 15.00 -5.10
C SER A 207 -24.71 15.07 -6.28
N PHE A 208 -24.20 13.92 -6.76
CA PHE A 208 -23.31 13.88 -7.93
C PHE A 208 -24.10 14.04 -9.23
N MET A 209 -25.25 13.38 -9.34
CA MET A 209 -26.08 13.42 -10.53
C MET A 209 -26.68 14.80 -10.78
N GLU A 210 -27.33 15.41 -9.79
CA GLU A 210 -28.07 16.67 -9.98
C GLU A 210 -27.14 17.90 -10.03
N ASN A 211 -26.14 17.96 -9.16
CA ASN A 211 -25.24 19.12 -9.09
C ASN A 211 -24.16 19.09 -10.16
N PHE A 212 -23.66 17.91 -10.54
CA PHE A 212 -22.54 17.79 -11.48
C PHE A 212 -22.90 17.12 -12.80
N GLY A 213 -24.11 16.57 -12.96
CA GLY A 213 -24.47 15.78 -14.14
C GLY A 213 -23.60 14.53 -14.26
N ALA A 214 -23.30 13.88 -13.13
CA ALA A 214 -22.43 12.71 -13.10
C ALA A 214 -23.05 11.53 -13.86
N GLU A 215 -22.31 10.99 -14.84
CA GLU A 215 -22.68 9.82 -15.62
C GLU A 215 -21.60 8.74 -15.48
N PHE A 216 -21.99 7.56 -15.00
CA PHE A 216 -21.05 6.44 -14.87
C PHE A 216 -20.62 5.90 -16.23
N HIS A 217 -19.34 5.59 -16.37
CA HIS A 217 -18.81 4.90 -17.54
C HIS A 217 -19.20 3.40 -17.52
N ASP A 218 -20.37 3.10 -18.07
CA ASP A 218 -21.01 1.78 -18.05
C ASP A 218 -20.48 0.77 -19.08
N LYS A 219 -19.32 1.02 -19.70
CA LYS A 219 -18.80 0.14 -20.75
C LYS A 219 -18.06 -1.05 -20.16
N PRO A 220 -18.22 -2.27 -20.71
CA PRO A 220 -17.48 -3.43 -20.23
C PRO A 220 -15.97 -3.27 -20.39
N VAL A 221 -15.22 -3.54 -19.32
CA VAL A 221 -13.75 -3.60 -19.39
C VAL A 221 -13.30 -4.64 -20.43
N PRO A 222 -12.33 -4.33 -21.30
CA PRO A 222 -11.76 -5.31 -22.22
C PRO A 222 -11.24 -6.56 -21.48
N GLY A 223 -11.78 -7.73 -21.82
CA GLY A 223 -11.52 -9.01 -21.15
C GLY A 223 -12.72 -9.56 -20.38
N CYS A 224 -13.66 -8.70 -19.98
CA CYS A 224 -14.86 -9.08 -19.22
C CYS A 224 -16.16 -9.07 -20.03
N LYS A 225 -16.08 -8.90 -21.37
CA LYS A 225 -17.24 -8.75 -22.26
C LYS A 225 -18.20 -9.96 -22.27
N LEU A 226 -17.71 -11.15 -21.91
CA LEU A 226 -18.51 -12.38 -21.86
C LEU A 226 -19.31 -12.50 -20.55
N LYS A 227 -19.05 -11.63 -19.56
CA LYS A 227 -19.78 -11.59 -18.30
C LYS A 227 -20.91 -10.56 -18.41
N SER A 228 -22.08 -10.89 -17.87
CA SER A 228 -23.21 -9.97 -17.80
C SER A 228 -22.84 -8.75 -16.97
N PHE A 229 -22.92 -7.56 -17.55
CA PHE A 229 -22.54 -6.32 -16.88
C PHE A 229 -23.31 -6.13 -15.56
N GLY A 230 -22.64 -5.65 -14.52
CA GLY A 230 -23.24 -5.36 -13.22
C GLY A 230 -23.37 -6.56 -12.28
N THR A 231 -23.14 -7.79 -12.74
CA THR A 231 -23.16 -8.98 -11.87
C THR A 231 -21.86 -9.15 -11.08
N ASP A 232 -21.91 -9.94 -10.01
CA ASP A 232 -20.74 -10.26 -9.19
C ASP A 232 -19.64 -10.94 -10.01
N ASP A 233 -20.02 -11.78 -10.95
CA ASP A 233 -19.14 -12.41 -11.94
C ASP A 233 -18.40 -11.39 -12.81
N TYR A 234 -19.10 -10.33 -13.24
CA TYR A 234 -18.49 -9.24 -14.01
C TYR A 234 -17.54 -8.43 -13.13
N TRP A 235 -17.95 -8.07 -11.91
CA TRP A 235 -17.09 -7.30 -11.00
C TRP A 235 -15.87 -8.09 -10.53
N ALA A 236 -15.99 -9.40 -10.34
CA ALA A 236 -14.87 -10.27 -10.07
C ALA A 236 -13.88 -10.35 -11.24
N CYS A 237 -14.36 -10.31 -12.48
CA CYS A 237 -13.51 -10.17 -13.66
C CYS A 237 -12.87 -8.77 -13.72
N TYR A 238 -13.65 -7.74 -13.44
CA TYR A 238 -13.21 -6.34 -13.41
C TYR A 238 -12.02 -6.15 -12.46
N VAL A 239 -12.13 -6.62 -11.21
CA VAL A 239 -11.06 -6.55 -10.21
C VAL A 239 -9.77 -7.16 -10.75
N ARG A 240 -9.82 -8.34 -11.38
CA ARG A 240 -8.62 -9.00 -11.92
C ARG A 240 -7.93 -8.26 -13.07
N HIS A 241 -8.63 -7.34 -13.73
CA HIS A 241 -8.05 -6.54 -14.82
C HIS A 241 -7.70 -5.11 -14.43
N MET A 242 -8.38 -4.56 -13.43
CA MET A 242 -8.29 -3.15 -13.08
C MET A 242 -7.68 -2.91 -11.70
N ALA A 243 -7.45 -3.96 -10.90
CA ALA A 243 -6.82 -3.80 -9.60
C ALA A 243 -5.30 -3.66 -9.69
N SER A 244 -4.72 -2.80 -8.85
CA SER A 244 -3.28 -2.61 -8.75
C SER A 244 -2.87 -2.16 -7.35
N SER A 245 -1.56 -2.17 -7.11
CA SER A 245 -0.94 -1.71 -5.87
C SER A 245 -1.23 -0.23 -5.62
N PHE A 246 -1.48 0.12 -4.35
CA PHE A 246 -1.46 1.50 -3.87
C PHE A 246 -0.12 1.91 -3.25
N TRP A 247 0.95 1.17 -3.53
CA TRP A 247 2.30 1.40 -3.04
C TRP A 247 2.40 1.43 -1.52
N HIS A 248 1.69 0.50 -0.87
CA HIS A 248 1.78 0.28 0.56
C HIS A 248 2.42 -1.09 0.90
N PRO A 249 3.53 -1.51 0.27
CA PRO A 249 4.16 -2.80 0.60
C PRO A 249 4.69 -2.79 2.03
N ALA A 250 4.33 -3.82 2.79
CA ALA A 250 4.68 -3.95 4.20
C ALA A 250 4.87 -5.42 4.62
N GLY A 251 5.47 -5.64 5.79
CA GLY A 251 5.46 -6.93 6.50
C GLY A 251 6.53 -7.97 6.13
N THR A 252 7.45 -7.67 5.22
CA THR A 252 8.50 -8.61 4.78
C THR A 252 9.56 -8.95 5.83
N CYS A 253 9.64 -8.18 6.91
CA CYS A 253 10.51 -8.41 8.06
C CYS A 253 9.71 -8.30 9.37
N LYS A 254 8.52 -8.92 9.42
CA LYS A 254 7.55 -8.70 10.51
C LYS A 254 8.14 -8.81 11.90
N MET A 255 7.75 -7.88 12.78
CA MET A 255 7.97 -8.01 14.23
C MET A 255 7.05 -9.06 14.83
N GLY A 256 7.51 -9.75 15.87
CA GLY A 256 6.65 -10.66 16.61
C GLY A 256 7.27 -11.22 17.89
N PRO A 257 6.47 -11.97 18.68
CA PRO A 257 6.91 -12.66 19.88
C PRO A 257 7.91 -13.76 19.58
N VAL A 258 8.78 -14.08 20.54
CA VAL A 258 9.79 -15.13 20.37
C VAL A 258 9.15 -16.48 19.98
N SER A 259 7.90 -16.68 20.39
CA SER A 259 7.06 -17.83 20.01
C SER A 259 6.59 -17.84 18.55
N ASP A 260 6.63 -16.71 17.82
CA ASP A 260 6.31 -16.63 16.40
C ASP A 260 7.54 -17.06 15.58
N PRO A 261 7.51 -18.25 14.93
CA PRO A 261 8.65 -18.77 14.17
C PRO A 261 8.91 -18.00 12.87
N ASP A 262 7.94 -17.22 12.40
CA ASP A 262 8.03 -16.43 11.18
C ASP A 262 8.39 -14.96 11.47
N ALA A 263 8.53 -14.57 12.73
CA ALA A 263 8.94 -13.21 13.06
C ALA A 263 10.43 -13.01 12.80
N VAL A 264 10.74 -11.90 12.15
CA VAL A 264 12.10 -11.53 11.71
C VAL A 264 12.77 -10.64 12.73
N VAL A 265 12.00 -9.70 13.26
CA VAL A 265 12.46 -8.80 14.31
C VAL A 265 11.74 -9.06 15.62
N ASP A 266 12.37 -8.70 16.73
CA ASP A 266 11.71 -8.71 18.03
C ASP A 266 10.61 -7.63 18.15
N HIS A 267 9.73 -7.81 19.12
CA HIS A 267 8.52 -7.00 19.37
C HIS A 267 8.51 -6.37 20.77
N LYS A 268 9.63 -6.48 21.52
CA LYS A 268 9.77 -5.90 22.86
C LYS A 268 9.44 -4.40 22.88
N LEU A 269 8.19 -4.03 23.06
CA LEU A 269 7.80 -2.73 23.54
C LEU A 269 7.96 -2.79 25.07
N ARG A 270 8.84 -1.98 25.67
CA ARG A 270 8.82 -1.87 27.14
C ARG A 270 7.52 -1.17 27.55
N HIS A 271 6.74 -1.86 28.38
CA HIS A 271 5.57 -1.42 29.15
C HIS A 271 5.15 0.05 28.99
N PHE A 272 4.00 0.29 28.34
CA PHE A 272 3.16 1.45 28.63
C PHE A 272 2.10 1.17 29.71
N ILE A 273 2.14 -0.02 30.33
CA ILE A 273 1.25 -0.39 31.45
C ILE A 273 2.08 -1.19 32.46
N GLU A 274 2.63 -0.49 33.45
CA GLU A 274 2.72 -0.87 34.88
C GLU A 274 3.61 0.13 35.62
N LEU A 275 2.97 1.12 36.25
CA LEU A 275 3.50 1.81 37.41
C LEU A 275 3.56 0.81 38.57
N SER A 276 4.67 0.09 38.72
CA SER A 276 4.98 -0.64 39.94
C SER A 276 6.47 -0.60 40.21
N LEU A 277 6.82 0.10 41.29
CA LEU A 277 8.16 0.27 41.83
C LEU A 277 8.59 -1.04 42.51
N THR A 278 9.55 -1.76 41.94
CA THR A 278 10.45 -2.61 42.74
C THR A 278 11.88 -2.56 42.18
N PRO A 279 12.91 -2.40 43.03
CA PRO A 279 14.31 -2.42 42.59
C PRO A 279 14.86 -3.85 42.60
N ILE A 280 15.58 -4.24 41.55
CA ILE A 280 16.31 -5.52 41.52
C ILE A 280 17.82 -5.22 41.59
N SER A 281 18.43 -5.80 42.62
CA SER A 281 19.86 -5.85 42.87
C SER A 281 20.57 -6.92 42.03
N SER A 282 21.84 -6.62 41.72
CA SER A 282 22.96 -7.53 41.39
C SER A 282 22.91 -8.41 40.12
N GLY A 283 23.80 -8.08 39.17
CA GLY A 283 24.81 -9.03 38.71
C GLY A 283 24.49 -9.97 37.54
N SER A 284 24.31 -9.44 36.33
CA SER A 284 24.77 -10.11 35.10
C SER A 284 25.03 -9.08 33.99
N LEU A 285 26.25 -9.07 33.46
CA LEU A 285 26.70 -8.24 32.35
C LEU A 285 26.23 -8.85 31.02
N PHE A 286 24.96 -8.66 30.69
CA PHE A 286 24.51 -8.61 29.30
C PHE A 286 23.54 -7.42 29.21
N PRO A 287 23.75 -6.44 28.31
CA PRO A 287 22.83 -5.32 28.19
C PRO A 287 21.48 -5.86 27.72
N GLN A 288 20.54 -5.99 28.65
CA GLN A 288 19.14 -6.25 28.37
C GLN A 288 18.57 -5.01 27.67
N CYS A 289 18.56 -5.04 26.34
CA CYS A 289 18.19 -3.90 25.52
C CYS A 289 16.74 -3.42 25.80
N PRO A 290 16.51 -2.10 25.96
CA PRO A 290 15.19 -1.51 25.79
C PRO A 290 14.89 -1.40 24.29
N SER A 291 13.91 -2.17 23.86
CA SER A 291 12.97 -1.93 22.74
C SER A 291 13.27 -2.24 21.27
N SER A 292 12.17 -2.58 20.57
CA SER A 292 11.98 -3.58 19.49
C SER A 292 12.21 -3.12 18.07
N THR A 293 12.75 -4.02 17.24
CA THR A 293 13.04 -4.00 15.77
C THR A 293 14.35 -4.74 15.46
N ARG A 294 14.94 -5.44 16.43
CA ARG A 294 16.21 -6.14 16.25
C ARG A 294 16.04 -7.40 15.45
N VAL A 295 16.94 -7.63 14.51
CA VAL A 295 16.98 -8.85 13.73
C VAL A 295 17.34 -10.01 14.64
N ARG A 296 16.53 -11.07 14.59
CA ARG A 296 16.77 -12.26 15.41
C ARG A 296 18.04 -12.99 15.00
N GLY A 297 18.79 -13.47 15.98
CA GLY A 297 20.04 -14.19 15.71
C GLY A 297 21.20 -13.30 15.22
N VAL A 298 21.03 -11.98 15.12
CA VAL A 298 22.08 -11.05 14.70
C VAL A 298 22.20 -9.90 15.70
N SER A 299 23.38 -9.76 16.31
CA SER A 299 23.67 -8.69 17.25
C SER A 299 23.91 -7.36 16.52
N GLY A 300 23.42 -6.26 17.09
CA GLY A 300 23.68 -4.90 16.57
C GLY A 300 22.93 -4.53 15.28
N LEU A 301 22.01 -5.38 14.79
CA LEU A 301 21.25 -5.13 13.55
C LEU A 301 19.76 -4.91 13.83
N ARG A 302 19.17 -3.89 13.19
CA ARG A 302 17.74 -3.53 13.27
C ARG A 302 17.17 -3.29 11.88
N VAL A 303 15.86 -3.46 11.73
CA VAL A 303 15.10 -3.04 10.54
C VAL A 303 14.06 -2.01 10.97
N VAL A 304 14.04 -0.84 10.33
CA VAL A 304 13.20 0.29 10.73
C VAL A 304 12.53 0.89 9.50
N ASP A 305 11.55 0.17 8.97
CA ASP A 305 10.74 0.58 7.81
C ASP A 305 9.38 -0.14 7.83
N ALA A 306 8.58 -0.02 6.77
CA ALA A 306 7.27 -0.68 6.66
C ALA A 306 7.34 -2.22 6.74
N SER A 307 8.49 -2.83 6.48
CA SER A 307 8.63 -4.27 6.47
C SER A 307 8.44 -4.89 7.86
N VAL A 308 8.61 -4.12 8.94
CA VAL A 308 8.41 -4.66 10.29
C VAL A 308 6.95 -4.80 10.71
N MET A 309 6.01 -4.23 9.95
CA MET A 309 4.58 -4.29 10.29
C MET A 309 4.08 -5.75 10.23
N PRO A 310 3.58 -6.33 11.34
CA PRO A 310 3.08 -7.71 11.32
C PRO A 310 1.81 -7.82 10.48
N VAL A 311 0.95 -6.81 10.61
CA VAL A 311 -0.24 -6.60 9.78
C VAL A 311 -0.22 -5.17 9.30
N ILE A 312 -0.47 -4.96 8.01
CA ILE A 312 -0.60 -3.62 7.43
C ILE A 312 -1.75 -2.85 8.11
N THR A 313 -1.58 -1.53 8.29
CA THR A 313 -2.58 -0.66 8.93
C THR A 313 -3.77 -0.38 8.00
N SER A 314 -4.94 -0.08 8.55
CA SER A 314 -6.17 0.21 7.78
C SER A 314 -6.18 1.60 7.10
N GLY A 315 -5.11 1.97 6.39
CA GLY A 315 -4.99 3.23 5.66
C GLY A 315 -3.55 3.48 5.18
N PRO A 316 -3.26 4.64 4.57
CA PRO A 316 -1.94 4.98 4.07
C PRO A 316 -0.83 4.80 5.12
N ILE A 317 0.30 4.19 4.71
CA ILE A 317 1.31 3.69 5.66
C ILE A 317 2.39 4.71 6.04
N LEU A 318 2.39 5.91 5.46
CA LEU A 318 3.42 6.92 5.73
C LEU A 318 3.51 7.28 7.23
N ALA A 319 2.38 7.62 7.84
CA ALA A 319 2.36 7.99 9.26
C ALA A 319 2.81 6.83 10.18
N PRO A 320 2.31 5.59 10.02
CA PRO A 320 2.86 4.42 10.70
C PRO A 320 4.37 4.21 10.52
N VAL A 321 4.91 4.42 9.32
CA VAL A 321 6.36 4.30 9.06
C VAL A 321 7.16 5.36 9.81
N VAL A 322 6.70 6.60 9.82
CA VAL A 322 7.33 7.68 10.60
C VAL A 322 7.28 7.35 12.09
N MET A 323 6.15 6.85 12.59
CA MET A 323 6.01 6.43 14.00
C MET A 323 7.00 5.31 14.36
N ILE A 324 7.16 4.30 13.49
CA ILE A 324 8.16 3.23 13.67
C ILE A 324 9.57 3.82 13.75
N ALA A 325 9.88 4.79 12.88
CA ALA A 325 11.20 5.45 12.84
C ALA A 325 11.48 6.25 14.11
N GLU A 326 10.56 7.11 14.54
CA GLU A 326 10.68 7.90 15.78
C GLU A 326 10.85 6.99 17.00
N LYS A 327 10.01 5.95 17.09
CA LYS A 327 10.08 4.99 18.20
C LYS A 327 11.43 4.28 18.25
N ALA A 328 11.93 3.83 17.10
CA ALA A 328 13.23 3.16 17.02
C ALA A 328 14.39 4.12 17.33
N ALA A 329 14.29 5.40 16.96
CA ALA A 329 15.29 6.41 17.28
C ALA A 329 15.41 6.63 18.79
N ASP A 330 14.28 6.73 19.50
CA ASP A 330 14.27 6.83 20.97
C ASP A 330 14.89 5.59 21.63
N ASP A 331 14.58 4.41 21.11
CA ASP A 331 15.13 3.15 21.62
C ASP A 331 16.64 3.07 21.46
N VAL A 332 17.15 3.52 20.31
CA VAL A 332 18.59 3.62 20.06
C VAL A 332 19.23 4.65 21.00
N LYS A 333 18.70 5.88 21.09
CA LYS A 333 19.26 6.89 22.01
C LYS A 333 19.34 6.38 23.44
N LYS A 334 18.27 5.75 23.93
CA LYS A 334 18.22 5.16 25.27
C LYS A 334 19.23 4.04 25.49
N GLU A 335 19.42 3.17 24.50
CA GLU A 335 20.42 2.10 24.55
C GLU A 335 21.85 2.66 24.63
N TRP A 336 22.11 3.76 23.93
CA TRP A 336 23.41 4.42 23.90
C TRP A 336 23.63 5.45 25.01
N GLY A 337 22.68 5.58 25.95
CA GLY A 337 22.78 6.51 27.07
C GLY A 337 22.74 7.99 26.67
N ILE A 338 22.06 8.30 25.55
CA ILE A 338 21.84 9.66 25.09
C ILE A 338 20.51 10.16 25.68
N ASP A 339 20.57 11.14 26.57
CA ASP A 339 19.38 11.81 27.11
C ASP A 339 18.70 12.65 26.01
N VAL A 340 17.36 12.57 25.94
CA VAL A 340 16.52 13.20 24.91
C VAL A 340 15.62 14.26 25.53
#